data_AF-A0A3B9SM44-F1
#
_entry.id   AF-A0A3B9SM44-F1
#
_cell.length_a   1.000
_cell.length_b   1.000
_cell.length_c   1.000
_cell.angle_alpha   90.00
_cell.angle_beta   90.00
_cell.angle_gamma   90.00
#
_symmetry.space_group_name_H-M   'P 1'
#
loop_
_entity.id
_entity.type
_entity.pdbx_description
1 polymer ?
#
loop_
_entity_poly.entity_id
_entity_poly.type
_entity_poly.pdbx_seq_one_letter_code
_entity_poly.pdbx_strand_id
1 'polypeptide(L)'
;MARGEVISVRRFWAASIGYLMLSMLLSIIVGEQSHEAGVHSLLEIDPILNAFYAGLKIVLGMGYLWILPNRWAEIAGLIAFALLVRYFAEGTFTIALIGAMMGRRWITRTQQA
;
A
#
# COMPACT_ATOMS: atom_id res chain seq x y z
N MET A 1 -14.69 21.71 -2.17
CA MET A 1 -13.98 22.15 -3.39
C MET A 1 -12.85 21.18 -3.67
N ALA A 2 -13.02 20.31 -4.67
CA ALA A 2 -12.16 19.18 -4.99
C ALA A 2 -10.89 19.65 -5.72
N ARG A 3 -9.71 19.17 -5.30
CA ARG A 3 -8.52 19.22 -6.15
C ARG A 3 -8.58 18.00 -7.08
N GLY A 4 -9.44 18.11 -8.09
CA GLY A 4 -9.62 17.11 -9.14
C GLY A 4 -8.49 17.17 -10.17
N GLU A 5 -7.23 17.07 -9.74
CA GLU A 5 -6.16 16.88 -10.71
C GLU A 5 -6.29 15.48 -11.30
N VAL A 6 -6.66 15.43 -12.57
CA VAL A 6 -6.75 14.20 -13.34
C VAL A 6 -5.33 13.65 -13.51
N ILE A 7 -4.94 12.72 -12.64
CA ILE A 7 -3.64 12.07 -12.70
C ILE A 7 -3.53 11.31 -14.03
N SER A 8 -2.49 11.58 -14.80
CA SER A 8 -2.26 10.90 -16.08
C SER A 8 -2.17 9.38 -15.89
N VAL A 9 -2.65 8.62 -16.89
CA VAL A 9 -2.60 7.14 -16.90
C VAL A 9 -1.19 6.66 -16.60
N ARG A 10 -0.22 7.25 -17.28
CA ARG A 10 1.19 6.87 -17.20
C ARG A 10 1.77 7.10 -15.80
N ARG A 11 1.47 8.23 -15.16
CA ARG A 11 1.95 8.52 -13.79
C ARG A 11 1.33 7.59 -12.76
N PHE A 12 0.03 7.31 -12.87
CA PHE A 12 -0.65 6.37 -11.97
C PHE A 12 -0.05 4.97 -12.05
N TRP A 13 0.15 4.43 -13.26
CA TRP A 13 0.73 3.10 -13.43
C TRP A 13 2.20 3.07 -13.00
N ALA A 14 3.00 4.08 -13.34
CA ALA A 14 4.39 4.17 -12.88
C ALA A 14 4.49 4.17 -11.35
N ALA A 15 3.66 4.97 -10.67
CA ALA A 15 3.63 5.01 -9.21
C ALA A 15 3.12 3.70 -8.60
N SER A 16 2.08 3.08 -9.17
CA SER A 16 1.48 1.84 -8.64
C SER A 16 2.41 0.64 -8.84
N ILE A 17 3.06 0.53 -10.00
CA ILE A 17 4.06 -0.52 -10.27
C ILE A 17 5.28 -0.31 -9.37
N GLY A 18 5.81 0.92 -9.28
CA GLY A 18 6.94 1.21 -8.40
C GLY A 18 6.64 0.89 -6.93
N TYR A 19 5.45 1.27 -6.45
CA TYR A 19 4.99 0.94 -5.11
C TYR A 19 4.87 -0.58 -4.90
N LEU A 20 4.27 -1.30 -5.86
CA LEU A 20 4.14 -2.75 -5.79
C LEU A 20 5.52 -3.44 -5.74
N MET A 21 6.43 -3.05 -6.62
CA MET A 21 7.78 -3.63 -6.67
C MET A 21 8.56 -3.37 -5.38
N LEU A 22 8.52 -2.15 -4.84
CA LEU A 22 9.16 -1.82 -3.56
C LEU A 22 8.53 -2.61 -2.41
N SER A 23 7.20 -2.74 -2.38
CA SER A 23 6.51 -3.54 -1.37
C SER A 23 6.86 -5.02 -1.47
N MET A 24 7.00 -5.56 -2.68
CA MET A 24 7.39 -6.95 -2.91
C MET A 24 8.84 -7.19 -2.51
N LEU A 25 9.75 -6.32 -2.93
CA LEU A 25 11.16 -6.38 -2.54
C LEU A 25 11.31 -6.39 -1.01
N LEU A 26 10.61 -5.49 -0.31
CA LEU A 26 10.60 -5.48 1.15
C LEU A 26 10.05 -6.79 1.73
N SER A 27 9.02 -7.36 1.12
CA SER A 27 8.43 -8.63 1.57
C SER A 27 9.40 -9.80 1.36
N ILE A 28 10.17 -9.79 0.27
CA ILE A 28 11.21 -10.79 -0.04
C ILE A 28 12.36 -10.68 0.95
N ILE A 29 12.92 -9.48 1.14
CA ILE A 29 14.05 -9.26 2.07
C ILE A 29 13.66 -9.71 3.48
N VAL A 30 12.48 -9.30 3.98
CA VAL A 30 12.02 -9.70 5.31
C VAL A 30 11.73 -11.20 5.37
N GLY A 31 11.18 -11.79 4.31
CA GLY A 31 10.95 -13.23 4.23
C GLY A 31 12.25 -14.05 4.23
N GLU A 32 13.27 -13.60 3.50
CA GLU A 32 14.60 -14.23 3.41
C GLU A 32 15.33 -14.17 4.74
N GLN A 33 15.35 -12.99 5.40
CA GLN A 33 15.89 -12.83 6.75
C GLN A 33 15.18 -13.74 7.78
N SER A 34 13.88 -13.98 7.60
CA SER A 34 13.13 -14.88 8.47
C SER A 34 13.48 -16.35 8.22
N HIS A 35 13.77 -16.72 6.98
CA HIS A 35 14.18 -18.07 6.60
C HIS A 35 15.62 -18.39 7.05
N GLU A 36 16.55 -17.43 6.90
CA GLU A 36 17.95 -17.56 7.34
C GLU A 36 18.08 -17.64 8.86
N ALA A 37 17.15 -17.04 9.62
CA ALA A 37 17.11 -17.13 11.08
C ALA A 37 16.63 -18.51 11.61
N GLY A 38 16.32 -19.47 10.73
CA GLY A 38 15.87 -20.81 11.13
C GLY A 38 14.41 -20.90 11.62
N VAL A 39 13.65 -19.80 11.49
CA VAL A 39 12.29 -19.70 11.98
C VAL A 39 11.32 -20.20 10.90
N HIS A 40 10.64 -21.33 11.17
CA HIS A 40 9.78 -22.02 10.19
C HIS A 40 8.44 -21.32 9.94
N SER A 41 8.13 -20.21 10.64
CA SER A 41 6.88 -19.48 10.49
C SER A 41 7.06 -17.99 10.75
N LEU A 42 6.51 -17.13 9.89
CA LEU A 42 6.50 -15.67 10.08
C LEU A 42 5.81 -15.22 11.39
N LEU A 43 5.11 -16.13 12.08
CA LEU A 43 4.47 -15.93 13.39
C LEU A 43 5.43 -16.06 14.59
N GLU A 44 6.60 -16.69 14.43
CA GLU A 44 7.65 -16.75 15.46
C GLU A 44 8.69 -15.64 15.29
N ILE A 45 8.51 -14.77 14.29
CA ILE A 45 9.36 -13.60 14.10
C ILE A 45 9.25 -12.70 15.33
N ASP A 46 10.42 -12.30 15.81
CA ASP A 46 10.61 -11.27 16.82
C ASP A 46 9.58 -10.14 16.61
N PRO A 47 8.64 -9.92 17.54
CA PRO A 47 7.47 -9.05 17.31
C PRO A 47 7.85 -7.62 16.90
N ILE A 48 9.08 -7.21 17.24
CA ILE A 48 9.71 -5.96 16.82
C ILE A 48 9.91 -5.90 15.30
N LEU A 49 10.42 -6.97 14.68
CA LEU A 49 10.68 -6.99 13.24
C LEU A 49 9.37 -6.99 12.44
N ASN A 50 8.36 -7.71 12.89
CA ASN A 50 7.03 -7.69 12.27
C ASN A 50 6.37 -6.31 12.40
N ALA A 51 6.44 -5.68 13.58
CA ALA A 51 5.95 -4.32 13.78
C ALA A 51 6.69 -3.30 12.89
N PHE A 52 8.01 -3.42 12.79
CA PHE A 52 8.83 -2.56 11.93
C PHE A 52 8.47 -2.73 10.45
N TYR A 53 8.36 -3.98 9.99
CA TYR A 53 7.92 -4.30 8.63
C TYR A 53 6.51 -3.76 8.32
N ALA A 54 5.58 -3.91 9.26
CA ALA A 54 4.24 -3.35 9.13
C ALA A 54 4.26 -1.82 9.06
N GLY A 55 5.05 -1.17 9.92
CA GLY A 55 5.27 0.27 9.90
C GLY A 55 5.86 0.76 8.57
N LEU A 56 6.87 0.07 8.05
CA LEU A 56 7.50 0.43 6.79
C LEU A 56 6.55 0.29 5.60
N LYS A 57 5.69 -0.74 5.59
CA LYS A 57 4.62 -0.87 4.59
C LYS A 57 3.61 0.29 4.65
N ILE A 58 3.26 0.74 5.85
CA ILE A 58 2.38 1.91 6.04
C ILE A 58 3.05 3.16 5.50
N VAL A 59 4.33 3.40 5.83
CA VAL A 59 5.10 4.56 5.33
C VAL A 59 5.18 4.55 3.81
N LEU A 60 5.47 3.40 3.19
CA LEU A 60 5.48 3.25 1.73
C LEU A 60 4.10 3.52 1.12
N GLY A 61 3.04 3.00 1.73
CA GLY A 61 1.66 3.25 1.30
C GLY A 61 1.29 4.73 1.39
N MET A 62 1.71 5.41 2.46
CA MET A 62 1.50 6.83 2.66
C MET A 62 2.25 7.66 1.59
N GLY A 63 3.49 7.28 1.27
CA GLY A 63 4.26 7.88 0.18
C GLY A 63 3.61 7.70 -1.19
N TYR A 64 3.12 6.48 -1.49
CA TYR A 64 2.35 6.20 -2.70
C TYR A 64 1.11 7.09 -2.82
N LEU A 65 0.32 7.19 -1.75
CA LEU A 65 -0.89 8.01 -1.73
C LEU A 65 -0.58 9.52 -1.81
N TRP A 66 0.56 9.94 -1.26
CA TRP A 66 1.00 11.34 -1.33
C TRP A 66 1.40 11.73 -2.76
N ILE A 67 2.02 10.83 -3.52
CA ILE A 67 2.33 11.02 -4.96
C ILE A 67 1.05 11.17 -5.79
N LEU A 68 -0.04 10.52 -5.39
CA LEU A 68 -1.32 10.55 -6.09
C LEU A 68 -2.27 11.59 -5.47
N PRO A 69 -2.11 12.90 -5.73
CA PRO A 69 -2.64 14.06 -4.99
C PRO A 69 -3.90 13.81 -4.12
N ASN A 70 -3.72 13.09 -3.01
CA ASN A 70 -4.76 12.76 -2.04
C ASN A 70 -4.71 13.79 -0.91
N ARG A 71 -5.84 14.06 -0.28
CA ARG A 71 -5.86 14.86 0.96
C ARG A 71 -5.35 14.04 2.13
N TRP A 72 -4.70 14.67 3.11
CA TRP A 72 -4.26 13.97 4.33
C TRP A 72 -5.36 13.17 5.03
N ALA A 73 -6.60 13.69 5.06
CA ALA A 73 -7.74 12.95 5.60
C ALA A 73 -8.11 11.70 4.77
N GLU A 74 -8.02 11.79 3.43
CA GLU A 74 -8.24 10.64 2.54
C GLU A 74 -7.11 9.62 2.69
N ILE A 75 -5.87 10.08 2.81
CA ILE A 75 -4.70 9.22 3.06
C ILE A 75 -4.91 8.43 4.36
N ALA A 76 -5.27 9.11 5.45
CA ALA A 76 -5.53 8.46 6.72
C ALA A 76 -6.66 7.42 6.63
N GLY A 77 -7.76 7.77 5.95
CA GLY A 77 -8.89 6.85 5.72
C GLY A 77 -8.51 5.63 4.87
N LEU A 78 -7.74 5.82 3.80
CA LEU A 78 -7.28 4.74 2.93
C LEU A 78 -6.30 3.81 3.65
N ILE A 79 -5.40 4.36 4.47
CA ILE A 79 -4.49 3.57 5.30
C ILE A 79 -5.27 2.76 6.33
N ALA A 80 -6.22 3.37 7.05
CA ALA A 80 -7.06 2.67 8.02
C ALA A 80 -7.88 1.55 7.36
N PHE A 81 -8.47 1.82 6.21
CA PHE A 81 -9.19 0.82 5.42
C PHE A 81 -8.27 -0.32 4.98
N ALA A 82 -7.08 -0.02 4.46
CA ALA A 82 -6.12 -1.04 4.04
C ALA A 82 -5.60 -1.87 5.23
N LEU A 83 -5.45 -1.28 6.42
CA LEU A 83 -5.11 -2.00 7.64
C LEU A 83 -6.24 -2.95 8.06
N LEU A 84 -7.49 -2.51 8.00
CA LEU A 84 -8.66 -3.37 8.20
C LEU A 84 -8.66 -4.54 7.22
N VAL A 85 -8.49 -4.27 5.93
CA VAL A 85 -8.42 -5.33 4.90
C VAL A 85 -7.26 -6.29 5.18
N ARG A 86 -6.08 -5.79 5.57
CA ARG A 86 -4.94 -6.63 5.96
C ARG A 86 -5.26 -7.54 7.14
N TYR A 87 -6.02 -7.04 8.12
CA TYR A 87 -6.43 -7.81 9.30
C TYR A 87 -7.36 -8.98 8.92
N PHE A 88 -8.26 -8.79 7.96
CA PHE A 88 -9.20 -9.83 7.53
C PHE A 88 -8.70 -10.74 6.40
N ALA A 89 -7.87 -10.23 5.51
CA ALA A 89 -7.40 -10.91 4.30
C ALA A 89 -5.87 -10.89 4.26
N GLU A 90 -5.25 -11.54 5.25
CA GLU A 90 -3.80 -11.67 5.49
C GLU A 90 -2.91 -11.22 4.32
N GLY A 91 -2.20 -10.10 4.51
CA GLY A 91 -1.16 -9.67 3.57
C GLY A 91 -1.60 -8.80 2.38
N THR A 92 -2.89 -8.49 2.24
CA THR A 92 -3.44 -7.75 1.08
C THR A 92 -3.31 -6.21 1.14
N PHE A 93 -2.61 -5.64 2.14
CA PHE A 93 -2.51 -4.19 2.36
C PHE A 93 -2.16 -3.36 1.10
N THR A 94 -1.09 -3.75 0.40
CA THR A 94 -0.59 -3.05 -0.80
C THR A 94 -1.62 -3.07 -1.93
N ILE A 95 -2.28 -4.22 -2.12
CA ILE A 95 -3.31 -4.39 -3.15
C ILE A 95 -4.57 -3.60 -2.79
N ALA A 96 -4.95 -3.55 -1.50
CA ALA A 96 -6.09 -2.77 -1.04
C ALA A 96 -5.94 -1.28 -1.37
N LEU A 97 -4.73 -0.72 -1.17
CA LEU A 97 -4.44 0.68 -1.52
C LEU A 97 -4.48 0.92 -3.03
N ILE A 98 -3.85 0.05 -3.83
CA ILE A 98 -3.87 0.17 -5.30
C ILE A 98 -5.30 0.05 -5.82
N GLY A 99 -6.08 -0.91 -5.32
CA GLY A 99 -7.46 -1.15 -5.69
C GLY A 99 -8.36 0.04 -5.37
N ALA A 100 -8.24 0.61 -4.16
CA ALA A 100 -8.99 1.80 -3.77
C ALA A 100 -8.68 3.00 -4.68
N MET A 101 -7.41 3.20 -5.04
CA MET A 101 -7.03 4.27 -5.97
C MET A 101 -7.49 4.01 -7.40
N MET A 102 -7.51 2.74 -7.84
CA MET A 102 -8.07 2.35 -9.14
C MET A 102 -9.58 2.62 -9.19
N GLY A 103 -10.32 2.31 -8.13
CA GLY A 103 -11.74 2.63 -7.98
C GLY A 103 -12.00 4.14 -8.01
N ARG A 104 -11.22 4.94 -7.27
CA ARG A 104 -11.29 6.40 -7.32
C ARG A 104 -11.11 6.93 -8.74
N ARG A 105 -10.08 6.45 -9.44
CA ARG A 105 -9.80 6.82 -10.83
C ARG A 105 -10.96 6.47 -11.77
N TRP A 106 -11.59 5.31 -11.58
CA TRP A 106 -12.75 4.88 -12.36
C TRP A 106 -13.93 5.83 -12.17
N ILE A 107 -14.29 6.13 -10.92
CA ILE A 107 -15.39 7.04 -10.58
C ILE A 107 -15.15 8.44 -11.16
N THR A 108 -13.93 8.97 -11.03
CA THR A 108 -13.59 10.28 -11.59
C THR A 108 -13.75 10.32 -13.10
N ARG A 109 -13.44 9.23 -13.82
CA ARG A 109 -13.64 9.14 -15.27
C ARG A 109 -15.11 9.09 -15.65
N THR A 110 -15.92 8.31 -14.94
CA THR A 110 -17.35 8.19 -15.23
C THR A 110 -18.13 9.47 -14.92
N GLN A 111 -17.65 10.31 -14.00
CA GLN A 111 -18.25 11.61 -13.71
C GLN A 111 -17.84 12.73 -14.68
N GLN A 112 -16.83 12.49 -15.52
CA GLN A 112 -16.31 13.44 -16.51
C GLN A 112 -16.75 13.12 -17.95
N ALA A 113 -17.42 11.98 -18.16
CA ALA A 113 -17.99 11.56 -19.44
C ALA A 113 -19.49 11.89 -19.48
#